data_AF-A0AAD0MNS2-F1
#
_entry.id   AF-A0AAD0MNS2-F1
#
_cell.length_a   1.000
_cell.length_b   1.000
_cell.length_c   1.000
_cell.angle_alpha   90.00
_cell.angle_beta   90.00
_cell.angle_gamma   90.00
#
_symmetry.space_group_name_H-M   'P 1'
#
loop_
_entity.id
_entity.type
_entity.pdbx_description
1 polymer ?
#
loop_
_entity_poly.entity_id
_entity_poly.type
_entity_poly.pdbx_seq_one_letter_code
_entity_poly.pdbx_strand_id
1 'polypeptide(L)'
;MLEIEKITLKNKIVDKDNYFEIGYCEELKIYMMHVFVSWIASYYRYYKIDEEDYNLYKNSPQSFYKKYENEIKQNNNVYTENFIGSESLRDYDGVKDFQHSYPTKNEIINPFQNYIYIEGILFARIIWEMGEFLIPPFQKIISKDGSYKFPLREICELKNNSSGNPICYYLPFDEKKYLHKIN
;
A
#
# COMPACT_ATOMS: atom_id res chain seq x y z
N MET A 1 -13.66 1.54 -8.60
CA MET A 1 -12.61 2.31 -7.93
C MET A 1 -13.22 2.86 -6.66
N LEU A 2 -12.56 2.71 -5.52
CA LEU A 2 -13.08 3.16 -4.23
C LEU A 2 -12.07 4.13 -3.62
N GLU A 3 -12.52 5.35 -3.32
CA GLU A 3 -11.75 6.36 -2.60
C GLU A 3 -11.76 6.03 -1.11
N ILE A 4 -10.57 5.98 -0.51
CA ILE A 4 -10.37 5.58 0.88
C ILE A 4 -9.69 6.72 1.63
N GLU A 5 -10.38 7.27 2.63
CA GLU A 5 -9.80 8.22 3.56
C GLU A 5 -9.20 7.54 4.78
N LYS A 6 -9.85 6.48 5.29
CA LYS A 6 -9.43 5.79 6.51
C LYS A 6 -9.80 4.32 6.50
N ILE A 7 -8.81 3.47 6.76
CA ILE A 7 -9.01 2.02 6.88
C ILE A 7 -9.34 1.68 8.34
N THR A 8 -10.45 0.96 8.53
CA THR A 8 -10.86 0.49 9.86
C THR A 8 -11.17 -1.01 9.83
N LEU A 9 -10.88 -1.69 10.94
CA LEU A 9 -11.12 -3.11 11.11
C LEU A 9 -12.27 -3.38 12.07
N LYS A 10 -13.17 -4.28 11.66
CA LYS A 10 -14.19 -4.90 12.50
C LYS A 10 -13.68 -6.22 13.05
N ASN A 11 -14.28 -6.65 14.17
CA ASN A 11 -13.94 -7.90 14.87
C ASN A 11 -12.43 -8.04 15.10
N LYS A 12 -11.78 -6.92 15.42
CA LYS A 12 -10.33 -6.86 15.43
C LYS A 12 -9.74 -7.61 16.61
N ILE A 13 -8.64 -8.30 16.36
CA ILE A 13 -7.79 -8.88 17.38
C ILE A 13 -6.49 -8.09 17.39
N VAL A 14 -6.08 -7.63 18.56
CA VAL A 14 -4.90 -6.78 18.73
C VAL A 14 -3.82 -7.58 19.44
N ASP A 15 -2.67 -7.72 18.78
CA ASP A 15 -1.46 -8.30 19.33
C ASP A 15 -0.49 -7.18 19.72
N LYS A 16 -0.49 -6.84 21.01
CA LYS A 16 0.33 -5.74 21.53
C LYS A 16 1.81 -6.10 21.59
N ASP A 17 2.13 -7.37 21.80
CA ASP A 17 3.51 -7.84 21.97
C ASP A 17 4.24 -7.82 20.61
N ASN A 18 3.50 -8.06 19.54
CA ASN A 18 4.01 -8.07 18.16
C ASN A 18 3.59 -6.84 17.34
N TYR A 19 2.96 -5.85 17.96
CA TYR A 19 2.59 -4.56 17.37
C TYR A 19 1.76 -4.66 16.08
N PHE A 20 0.77 -5.55 16.04
CA PHE A 20 -0.16 -5.62 14.91
C PHE A 20 -1.61 -5.85 15.35
N GLU A 21 -2.55 -5.58 14.45
CA GLU A 21 -3.94 -5.96 14.58
C GLU A 21 -4.45 -6.64 13.31
N ILE A 22 -5.35 -7.61 13.45
CA ILE A 22 -6.02 -8.29 12.34
C ILE A 22 -7.53 -8.14 12.45
N GLY A 23 -8.22 -8.12 11.32
CA GLY A 23 -9.67 -8.02 11.30
C GLY A 23 -10.22 -7.89 9.90
N TYR A 24 -11.53 -7.68 9.81
CA TYR A 24 -12.22 -7.50 8.54
C TYR A 24 -12.42 -6.01 8.24
N CYS A 25 -11.98 -5.55 7.08
CA CYS A 25 -12.28 -4.23 6.57
C CYS A 25 -13.57 -4.29 5.74
N GLU A 26 -14.67 -3.74 6.27
CA GLU A 26 -15.97 -3.75 5.58
C GLU A 26 -15.95 -2.97 4.27
N GLU A 27 -15.23 -1.85 4.23
CA GLU A 27 -15.13 -0.97 3.08
C GLU A 27 -14.43 -1.66 1.89
N LEU A 28 -13.32 -2.34 2.17
CA LEU A 28 -12.55 -3.07 1.17
C LEU A 28 -13.05 -4.51 0.95
N LYS A 29 -13.94 -4.99 1.83
CA LYS A 29 -14.48 -6.36 1.87
C LYS A 29 -13.40 -7.44 1.95
N ILE A 30 -12.31 -7.18 2.68
CA ILE A 30 -11.18 -8.11 2.84
C ILE A 30 -10.76 -8.23 4.30
N TYR A 31 -10.16 -9.37 4.65
CA TYR A 31 -9.40 -9.47 5.88
C TYR A 31 -8.03 -8.79 5.71
N MET A 32 -7.57 -8.13 6.76
CA MET A 32 -6.33 -7.36 6.74
C MET A 32 -5.56 -7.51 8.04
N MET A 33 -4.24 -7.35 7.92
CA MET A 33 -3.33 -7.15 9.04
C MET A 33 -2.75 -5.74 8.97
N HIS A 34 -2.89 -4.98 10.05
CA HIS A 34 -2.27 -3.67 10.23
C HIS A 34 -1.06 -3.84 11.14
N VAL A 35 0.15 -3.55 10.64
CA VAL A 35 1.38 -3.59 11.43
C VAL A 35 1.78 -2.17 11.79
N PHE A 36 1.98 -1.91 13.08
CA PHE A 36 2.35 -0.59 13.60
C PHE A 36 3.86 -0.35 13.50
N VAL A 37 4.25 0.76 12.88
CA VAL A 37 5.64 1.16 12.64
C VAL A 37 6.03 2.31 13.58
N SER A 38 6.50 1.98 14.78
CA SER A 38 6.78 2.96 15.86
C SER A 38 8.09 3.74 15.71
N TRP A 39 9.11 3.14 15.08
CA TRP A 39 10.51 3.61 15.11
C TRP A 39 10.84 4.81 14.22
N ILE A 40 9.93 5.26 13.35
CA ILE A 40 10.18 6.40 12.45
C ILE A 40 9.10 7.49 12.56
N ALA A 41 7.82 7.11 12.44
CA ALA A 41 6.74 8.09 12.38
C ALA A 41 5.39 7.60 12.95
N SER A 42 5.35 6.43 13.62
CA SER A 42 4.14 5.85 14.22
C SER A 42 2.95 5.81 13.25
N TYR A 43 2.99 4.87 12.31
CA TYR A 43 1.96 4.71 11.28
C TYR A 43 1.69 3.22 11.00
N TYR A 44 0.62 2.90 10.29
CA TYR A 44 0.28 1.52 9.91
C TYR A 44 0.70 1.16 8.49
N ARG A 45 1.29 -0.03 8.36
CA ARG A 45 1.39 -0.77 7.08
C ARG A 45 0.24 -1.77 6.99
N TYR A 46 -0.30 -1.91 5.79
CA TYR A 46 -1.46 -2.73 5.52
C TYR A 46 -1.08 -3.94 4.69
N TYR A 47 -1.42 -5.12 5.21
CA TYR A 47 -1.18 -6.39 4.56
C TYR A 47 -2.49 -7.13 4.33
N LYS A 48 -2.64 -7.68 3.13
CA LYS A 48 -3.75 -8.58 2.81
C LYS A 48 -3.53 -9.91 3.52
N ILE A 49 -4.58 -10.37 4.17
CA ILE A 49 -4.71 -11.74 4.66
C ILE A 49 -6.09 -12.27 4.21
N ASP A 50 -6.39 -13.54 4.44
CA ASP A 50 -7.72 -14.09 4.21
C ASP A 50 -8.40 -14.55 5.51
N GLU A 51 -9.59 -15.14 5.37
CA GLU A 51 -10.34 -15.67 6.50
C GLU A 51 -9.64 -16.86 7.16
N GLU A 52 -8.96 -17.69 6.38
CA GLU A 52 -8.20 -18.83 6.89
C GLU A 52 -7.06 -18.35 7.76
N ASP A 53 -6.38 -17.27 7.36
CA ASP A 53 -5.32 -16.62 8.12
C ASP A 53 -5.81 -15.95 9.41
N TYR A 54 -6.96 -15.28 9.33
CA TYR A 54 -7.60 -14.72 10.51
C TYR A 54 -7.97 -15.82 11.53
N ASN A 55 -8.47 -16.96 11.06
CA ASN A 55 -8.75 -18.13 11.90
C ASN A 55 -7.48 -18.86 12.34
N LEU A 56 -6.41 -18.86 11.54
CA LEU A 56 -5.11 -19.41 11.88
C LEU A 56 -4.54 -18.70 13.10
N TYR A 57 -4.64 -17.36 13.16
CA TYR A 57 -4.22 -16.63 14.35
C TYR A 57 -5.01 -17.05 15.60
N LYS A 58 -6.34 -17.20 15.49
CA LYS A 58 -7.19 -17.64 16.62
C LYS A 58 -6.83 -19.03 17.14
N ASN A 59 -6.55 -19.95 16.22
CA ASN A 59 -6.35 -21.36 16.54
C ASN A 59 -4.89 -21.70 16.88
N SER A 60 -3.93 -21.03 16.23
CA SER A 60 -2.49 -21.26 16.37
C SER A 60 -1.68 -19.99 16.06
N PRO A 61 -1.56 -19.04 17.02
CA PRO A 61 -0.80 -17.81 16.82
C PRO A 61 0.65 -18.05 16.38
N GLN A 62 1.31 -19.10 16.87
CA GLN A 62 2.70 -19.43 16.50
C GLN A 62 2.84 -19.77 15.02
N SER A 63 1.86 -20.48 14.45
CA SER A 63 1.83 -20.76 13.01
C SER A 63 1.63 -19.49 12.19
N PHE A 64 0.77 -18.58 12.67
CA PHE A 64 0.56 -17.27 12.04
C PHE A 64 1.84 -16.42 12.07
N TYR A 65 2.51 -16.32 13.22
CA TYR A 65 3.77 -15.57 13.35
C TYR A 65 4.85 -16.08 12.39
N LYS A 66 4.92 -17.38 12.18
CA LYS A 66 5.86 -17.97 11.23
C LYS A 66 5.51 -17.65 9.79
N LYS A 67 4.22 -17.66 9.43
CA LYS A 67 3.75 -17.32 8.07
C LYS A 67 4.03 -15.86 7.73
N TYR A 68 3.81 -14.96 8.68
CA TYR A 68 3.91 -13.49 8.52
C TYR A 68 5.14 -12.88 9.19
N GLU A 69 6.21 -13.66 9.36
CA GLU A 69 7.38 -13.22 10.14
C GLU A 69 8.01 -11.95 9.56
N ASN A 70 8.05 -11.83 8.23
CA ASN A 70 8.64 -10.68 7.54
C ASN A 70 7.84 -9.40 7.82
N GLU A 71 6.52 -9.48 7.70
CA GLU A 71 5.58 -8.40 7.93
C GLU A 71 5.60 -7.95 9.40
N ILE A 72 5.52 -8.90 10.34
CA ILE A 72 5.42 -8.63 11.78
C ILE A 72 6.73 -8.09 12.35
N LYS A 73 7.86 -8.79 12.12
CA LYS A 73 9.17 -8.38 12.66
C LYS A 73 9.77 -7.19 11.93
N GLN A 74 9.11 -6.76 10.85
CA GLN A 74 9.55 -5.67 10.01
C GLN A 74 11.03 -5.79 9.59
N ASN A 75 11.43 -7.00 9.17
CA ASN A 75 12.80 -7.24 8.75
C ASN A 75 13.12 -6.50 7.44
N ASN A 76 14.29 -6.71 6.85
CA ASN A 76 14.69 -6.00 5.63
C ASN A 76 13.76 -6.26 4.41
N ASN A 77 12.78 -7.17 4.51
CA ASN A 77 11.90 -7.62 3.44
C ASN A 77 10.40 -7.41 3.75
N VAL A 78 10.04 -6.30 4.38
CA VAL A 78 8.64 -5.97 4.74
C VAL A 78 7.68 -5.75 3.56
N TYR A 79 8.22 -5.55 2.36
CA TYR A 79 7.47 -5.14 1.17
C TYR A 79 7.04 -6.36 0.35
N THR A 80 6.40 -7.33 1.02
CA THR A 80 5.99 -8.60 0.43
C THR A 80 4.85 -8.41 -0.57
N GLU A 81 4.46 -9.48 -1.27
CA GLU A 81 3.26 -9.48 -2.12
C GLU A 81 1.95 -9.23 -1.36
N ASN A 82 1.94 -9.47 -0.05
CA ASN A 82 0.81 -9.16 0.81
C ASN A 82 0.73 -7.67 1.14
N PHE A 83 1.79 -6.88 0.95
CA PHE A 83 1.82 -5.46 1.30
C PHE A 83 0.97 -4.65 0.31
N ILE A 84 -0.19 -4.17 0.75
CA ILE A 84 -1.16 -3.51 -0.15
C ILE A 84 -1.21 -2.00 -0.02
N GLY A 85 -0.58 -1.41 1.00
CA GLY A 85 -0.58 0.03 1.22
C GLY A 85 -0.08 0.43 2.60
N SER A 86 0.03 1.72 2.84
CA SER A 86 0.52 2.28 4.10
C SER A 86 -0.03 3.68 4.31
N GLU A 87 -0.17 4.12 5.55
CA GLU A 87 -0.50 5.52 5.88
C GLU A 87 0.61 6.50 5.50
N SER A 88 1.81 6.00 5.16
CA SER A 88 2.97 6.82 4.83
C SER A 88 3.42 6.60 3.38
N LEU A 89 3.48 7.70 2.60
CA LEU A 89 3.98 7.72 1.22
C LEU A 89 5.41 7.20 1.06
N ARG A 90 6.20 7.16 2.14
CA ARG A 90 7.56 6.60 2.10
C ARG A 90 7.62 5.12 1.72
N ASP A 91 6.52 4.39 1.92
CA ASP A 91 6.42 2.98 1.58
C ASP A 91 5.83 2.79 0.16
N TYR A 92 5.65 3.87 -0.60
CA TYR A 92 5.19 3.87 -1.99
C TYR A 92 6.38 3.93 -2.95
N ASP A 93 6.15 3.52 -4.21
CA ASP A 93 7.20 3.37 -5.22
C ASP A 93 7.60 4.71 -5.85
N GLY A 94 8.16 5.59 -5.02
CA GLY A 94 8.71 6.88 -5.41
C GLY A 94 9.93 7.28 -4.59
N VAL A 95 10.70 8.24 -5.10
CA VAL A 95 11.82 8.84 -4.39
C VAL A 95 11.33 9.55 -3.12
N LYS A 96 12.24 9.81 -2.18
CA LYS A 96 11.89 10.56 -0.97
C LYS A 96 11.21 11.89 -1.36
N ASP A 97 10.07 12.16 -0.73
CA ASP A 97 9.25 13.37 -0.93
C ASP A 97 8.77 13.56 -2.39
N PHE A 98 8.62 12.46 -3.16
CA PHE A 98 8.23 12.50 -4.57
C PHE A 98 6.94 13.28 -4.82
N GLN A 99 6.03 13.34 -3.86
CA GLN A 99 4.76 14.06 -4.00
C GLN A 99 4.96 15.54 -4.30
N HIS A 100 6.09 16.13 -3.89
CA HIS A 100 6.44 17.54 -4.14
C HIS A 100 7.32 17.75 -5.39
N SER A 101 7.48 16.73 -6.25
CA SER A 101 8.36 16.82 -7.43
C SER A 101 7.84 17.76 -8.52
N TYR A 102 6.54 18.10 -8.51
CA TYR A 102 5.91 18.99 -9.48
C TYR A 102 4.93 19.95 -8.80
N PRO A 103 4.64 21.10 -9.44
CA PRO A 103 3.61 22.02 -8.98
C PRO A 103 2.23 21.36 -8.86
N THR A 104 1.44 21.86 -7.91
CA THR A 104 0.06 21.41 -7.66
C THR A 104 -0.95 22.29 -8.39
N LYS A 105 -2.08 21.70 -8.76
CA LYS A 105 -3.20 22.41 -9.40
C LYS A 105 -4.05 23.15 -8.36
N ASN A 106 -4.65 24.29 -8.73
CA ASN A 106 -5.75 24.93 -8.00
C ASN A 106 -5.53 25.12 -6.48
N GLU A 107 -4.38 25.67 -6.08
CA GLU A 107 -4.08 25.97 -4.65
C GLU A 107 -4.04 24.74 -3.72
N ILE A 108 -3.98 23.51 -4.26
CA ILE A 108 -3.80 22.29 -3.46
C ILE A 108 -2.46 22.39 -2.72
N ILE A 109 -2.52 22.45 -1.38
CA ILE A 109 -1.32 22.55 -0.52
C ILE A 109 -0.60 21.20 -0.44
N ASN A 110 -1.35 20.11 -0.21
CA ASN A 110 -0.79 18.76 -0.16
C ASN A 110 -1.10 18.03 -1.48
N PRO A 111 -0.11 17.69 -2.32
CA PRO A 111 -0.34 16.95 -3.56
C PRO A 111 -1.04 15.60 -3.34
N PHE A 112 -0.82 14.96 -2.20
CA PHE A 112 -1.53 13.75 -1.82
C PHE A 112 -2.93 14.07 -1.32
N GLN A 113 -3.94 13.41 -1.90
CA GLN A 113 -5.34 13.62 -1.55
C GLN A 113 -5.90 12.50 -0.68
N ASN A 114 -5.88 11.27 -1.20
CA ASN A 114 -6.44 10.08 -0.58
C ASN A 114 -5.83 8.81 -1.21
N TYR A 115 -6.29 7.64 -0.76
CA TYR A 115 -5.93 6.37 -1.39
C TYR A 115 -7.04 5.89 -2.31
N ILE A 116 -6.64 5.18 -3.35
CA ILE A 116 -7.53 4.61 -4.36
C ILE A 116 -7.35 3.10 -4.35
N TYR A 117 -8.40 2.37 -3.99
CA TYR A 117 -8.38 0.91 -3.97
C TYR A 117 -8.74 0.33 -5.34
N ILE A 118 -7.78 -0.37 -5.95
CA ILE A 118 -7.91 -1.04 -7.26
C ILE A 118 -7.34 -2.45 -7.13
N GLU A 119 -8.17 -3.46 -7.41
CA GLU A 119 -7.76 -4.86 -7.55
C GLU A 119 -6.89 -5.41 -6.40
N GLY A 120 -7.16 -4.97 -5.17
CA GLY A 120 -6.42 -5.44 -3.99
C GLY A 120 -5.34 -4.49 -3.49
N ILE A 121 -5.06 -3.39 -4.19
CA ILE A 121 -3.94 -2.48 -3.90
C ILE A 121 -4.48 -1.07 -3.60
N LEU A 122 -3.90 -0.42 -2.59
CA LEU A 122 -4.19 0.97 -2.20
C LEU A 122 -3.16 1.89 -2.85
N PHE A 123 -3.50 2.46 -4.00
CA PHE A 123 -2.66 3.44 -4.69
C PHE A 123 -2.76 4.80 -4.01
N ALA A 124 -1.63 5.49 -3.82
CA ALA A 124 -1.64 6.86 -3.35
C ALA A 124 -2.01 7.79 -4.50
N ARG A 125 -3.05 8.60 -4.32
CA ARG A 125 -3.51 9.56 -5.33
C ARG A 125 -2.79 10.89 -5.16
N ILE A 126 -2.01 11.24 -6.17
CA ILE A 126 -1.24 12.48 -6.24
C ILE A 126 -1.79 13.37 -7.35
N ILE A 127 -2.06 14.63 -7.03
CA ILE A 127 -2.50 15.62 -8.01
C ILE A 127 -1.39 16.64 -8.24
N TRP A 128 -0.89 16.67 -9.47
CA TRP A 128 -0.02 17.71 -10.00
C TRP A 128 -0.75 18.54 -11.05
N GLU A 129 -0.20 19.68 -11.45
CA GLU A 129 -0.77 20.49 -12.53
C GLU A 129 -0.95 19.71 -13.83
N MET A 130 -0.02 18.79 -14.10
CA MET A 130 -0.02 17.97 -15.32
C MET A 130 -1.01 16.80 -15.28
N GLY A 131 -1.66 16.53 -14.14
CA GLY A 131 -2.66 15.48 -14.03
C GLY A 131 -2.64 14.74 -12.69
N GLU A 132 -3.44 13.69 -12.65
CA GLU A 132 -3.57 12.78 -11.53
C GLU A 132 -2.71 11.53 -11.73
N PHE A 133 -2.06 11.09 -10.66
CA PHE A 133 -1.15 9.95 -10.66
C PHE A 133 -1.49 9.00 -9.51
N LEU A 134 -1.64 7.71 -9.84
CA LEU A 134 -1.90 6.64 -8.89
C LEU A 134 -0.61 5.87 -8.62
N ILE A 135 0.01 6.13 -7.47
CA ILE A 135 1.33 5.57 -7.13
C ILE A 135 1.13 4.25 -6.37
N PRO A 136 1.72 3.13 -6.80
CA PRO A 136 1.59 1.87 -6.07
C PRO A 136 2.41 1.87 -4.77
N PRO A 137 2.03 1.06 -3.77
CA PRO A 137 2.94 0.69 -2.70
C PRO A 137 4.20 0.03 -3.30
N PHE A 138 5.34 0.18 -2.65
CA PHE A 138 6.54 -0.52 -3.07
C PHE A 138 6.41 -2.01 -2.69
N GLN A 139 6.38 -2.90 -3.68
CA GLN A 139 6.40 -4.35 -3.48
C GLN A 139 7.66 -4.95 -4.08
N LYS A 140 8.37 -5.79 -3.31
CA LYS A 140 9.55 -6.54 -3.73
C LYS A 140 9.43 -7.99 -3.28
N ILE A 141 9.23 -8.88 -4.23
CA ILE A 141 9.16 -10.32 -3.98
C ILE A 141 10.56 -10.91 -4.19
N ILE A 142 11.08 -11.61 -3.18
CA ILE A 142 12.39 -12.28 -3.23
C ILE A 142 12.14 -13.78 -3.36
N SER A 143 12.67 -14.37 -4.42
CA SER A 143 12.63 -15.81 -4.69
C SER A 143 13.65 -16.56 -3.82
N LYS A 144 13.48 -17.88 -3.72
CA LYS A 144 14.39 -18.76 -2.95
C LYS A 144 15.84 -18.73 -3.44
N ASP A 145 16.04 -18.46 -4.72
CA ASP A 145 17.37 -18.34 -5.34
C ASP A 145 18.01 -16.95 -5.15
N GLY A 146 17.35 -16.04 -4.42
CA GLY A 146 17.81 -14.67 -4.19
C GLY A 146 17.48 -13.68 -5.30
N SER A 147 16.88 -14.13 -6.41
CA SER A 147 16.32 -13.22 -7.41
C SER A 147 15.15 -12.42 -6.83
N TYR A 148 14.86 -11.26 -7.42
CA TYR A 148 13.73 -10.44 -6.98
C TYR A 148 12.96 -9.84 -8.15
N LYS A 149 11.68 -9.58 -7.92
CA LYS A 149 10.79 -8.87 -8.84
C LYS A 149 10.00 -7.79 -8.13
N PHE A 150 9.57 -6.79 -8.89
CA PHE A 150 8.71 -5.70 -8.44
C PHE A 150 7.36 -5.83 -9.15
N PRO A 151 6.43 -6.65 -8.63
CA PRO A 151 5.21 -7.03 -9.36
C PRO A 151 4.37 -5.83 -9.80
N LEU A 152 4.26 -4.79 -8.96
CA LEU A 152 3.46 -3.62 -9.29
C LEU A 152 4.12 -2.73 -10.35
N ARG A 153 5.43 -2.80 -10.55
CA ARG A 153 6.11 -2.08 -11.63
C ARG A 153 5.79 -2.66 -13.01
N GLU A 154 5.37 -3.93 -13.09
CA GLU A 154 5.01 -4.59 -14.36
C GLU A 154 3.75 -3.99 -15.00
N ILE A 155 2.88 -3.38 -14.18
CA ILE A 155 1.64 -2.72 -14.62
C ILE A 155 1.72 -1.18 -14.56
N CYS A 156 2.88 -0.63 -14.18
CA CYS A 156 3.07 0.80 -14.00
C CYS A 156 4.04 1.39 -15.02
N GLU A 157 3.93 2.69 -15.23
CA GLU A 157 4.86 3.51 -16.01
C GLU A 157 5.80 4.29 -15.09
N LEU A 158 7.00 4.59 -15.57
CA LEU A 158 8.00 5.37 -14.83
C LEU A 158 7.85 6.87 -15.15
N LYS A 159 7.64 7.68 -14.11
CA LYS A 159 7.67 9.14 -14.19
C LYS A 159 9.08 9.65 -13.94
N ASN A 160 9.60 10.48 -14.86
CA ASN A 160 10.89 11.15 -14.72
C ASN A 160 10.72 12.67 -14.61
N ASN A 161 11.59 13.33 -13.84
CA ASN A 161 11.67 14.79 -13.80
C ASN A 161 12.22 15.38 -15.11
N SER A 162 12.27 16.71 -15.20
CA SER A 162 12.75 17.43 -16.39
C SER A 162 14.20 17.12 -16.76
N SER A 163 15.00 16.62 -15.82
CA SER A 163 16.38 16.19 -16.05
C SER A 163 16.49 14.71 -16.44
N GLY A 164 15.37 13.99 -16.58
CA GLY A 164 15.34 12.58 -16.91
C GLY A 164 15.55 11.63 -15.73
N ASN A 165 15.62 12.13 -14.49
CA ASN A 165 15.79 11.28 -13.32
C ASN A 165 14.45 10.68 -12.87
N PRO A 166 14.41 9.40 -12.47
CA PRO A 166 13.20 8.73 -12.00
C PRO A 166 12.67 9.35 -10.71
N ILE A 167 11.35 9.56 -10.67
CA ILE A 167 10.62 10.13 -9.54
C ILE A 167 9.72 9.09 -8.88
N CYS A 168 8.87 8.42 -9.65
CA CYS A 168 7.97 7.40 -9.14
C CYS A 168 7.46 6.50 -10.25
N TYR A 169 6.98 5.32 -9.88
CA TYR A 169 6.11 4.52 -10.74
C TYR A 169 4.66 4.95 -10.54
N TYR A 170 3.84 4.90 -11.58
CA TYR A 170 2.42 5.17 -11.49
C TYR A 170 1.62 4.20 -12.37
N LEU A 171 0.43 3.83 -11.91
CA LEU A 171 -0.52 3.08 -12.72
C LEU A 171 -1.09 4.03 -13.78
N PRO A 172 -0.88 3.78 -15.09
CA PRO A 172 -1.50 4.58 -16.13
C PRO A 172 -3.02 4.43 -16.04
N PHE A 173 -3.70 5.53 -15.73
CA PHE A 173 -5.14 5.57 -15.59
C PHE A 173 -5.76 6.14 -16.86
N ASP A 174 -6.52 5.33 -17.59
CA ASP A 174 -7.42 5.82 -18.63
C ASP A 174 -8.81 6.05 -18.01
N GLU A 175 -9.14 7.33 -17.78
CA GLU A 175 -10.44 7.77 -17.27
C GLU A 175 -11.61 7.09 -18.02
N LYS A 176 -11.50 6.88 -19.34
CA LYS A 176 -12.59 6.32 -20.16
C LYS A 176 -12.90 4.86 -19.83
N LYS A 177 -11.94 4.10 -19.32
CA LYS A 177 -12.09 2.65 -19.07
C LYS A 177 -12.82 2.36 -17.76
N TYR A 178 -12.82 3.29 -16.81
CA TYR A 178 -13.35 3.08 -15.45
C TYR A 178 -14.61 3.90 -15.15
N LEU A 179 -14.90 4.96 -15.91
CA LEU A 179 -16.17 5.71 -15.83
C LEU A 179 -17.40 4.87 -16.23
N HIS A 180 -17.24 3.84 -17.07
CA HIS A 180 -18.36 2.95 -17.45
C HIS A 180 -18.83 1.98 -16.37
N LYS A 181 -18.25 2.02 -15.16
CA LYS A 181 -18.77 1.27 -14.00
C LYS A 181 -19.52 2.15 -12.99
N ILE A 182 -19.75 3.42 -13.33
CA ILE A 182 -20.52 4.38 -12.54
C ILE A 182 -21.56 5.02 -13.47
N ASN A 183 -22.52 4.22 -13.92
CA ASN A 183 -23.84 4.64 -14.40
C ASN A 183 -24.80 3.46 -14.27
#